data_AF-A0A938UC90-F1
#
_entry.id   AF-A0A938UC90-F1
#
_cell.length_a   1.000
_cell.length_b   1.000
_cell.length_c   1.000
_cell.angle_alpha   90.00
_cell.angle_beta   90.00
_cell.angle_gamma   90.00
#
_symmetry.space_group_name_H-M   'P 1'
#
loop_
_entity.id
_entity.type
_entity.pdbx_description
1 polymer ?
#
loop_
_entity_poly.entity_id
_entity_poly.type
_entity_poly.pdbx_seq_one_letter_code
_entity_poly.pdbx_strand_id
1 'polypeptide(L)'
;SEDLQSFHGKEGKPVYLSFEGRVYDVSKSPLWSKGTHMNRHPSGKDLTGEISAAPHGTEVLERYPQVGILKKGVPEELKHLPPFLQMLLQAFPMARRHPHPMMVHFPIAFLMASSFVYLLFFIFLYPDLAMTSTHLLILGAISTPFAIATGIMTWWVNYRLKLTPLIKRKILLSIVLLVLDMIFILFFIGEIQISYTIYLVLMVLFIPIVILLGYYGGQMTFPAEK
;
A
#
# COMPACT_ATOMS: atom_id res chain seq x y z
N SER A 1 -24.31 0.32 -4.17
CA SER A 1 -24.98 -0.99 -4.20
C SER A 1 -25.97 -0.96 -5.35
N GLU A 2 -26.18 -2.09 -6.03
CA GLU A 2 -27.23 -2.22 -7.07
C GLU A 2 -28.62 -1.89 -6.49
N ASP A 3 -28.87 -2.31 -5.24
CA ASP A 3 -30.13 -2.01 -4.55
C ASP A 3 -30.39 -0.50 -4.39
N LEU A 4 -29.35 0.28 -4.02
CA LEU A 4 -29.48 1.73 -3.82
C LEU A 4 -29.83 2.44 -5.13
N GLN A 5 -29.29 1.98 -6.26
CA GLN A 5 -29.55 2.59 -7.57
C GLN A 5 -31.02 2.48 -7.98
N SER A 6 -31.75 1.47 -7.49
CA SER A 6 -33.16 1.28 -7.80
C SER A 6 -34.07 2.34 -7.15
N PHE A 7 -33.59 3.09 -6.15
CA PHE A 7 -34.33 4.12 -5.42
C PHE A 7 -34.05 5.53 -5.96
N HIS A 8 -34.30 5.70 -7.26
CA HIS A 8 -33.97 6.92 -8.01
C HIS A 8 -35.16 7.88 -8.23
N GLY A 9 -36.29 7.70 -7.55
CA GLY A 9 -37.45 8.60 -7.70
C GLY A 9 -38.28 8.45 -8.98
N LYS A 10 -38.02 7.44 -9.82
CA LYS A 10 -38.80 7.20 -11.05
C LYS A 10 -39.75 6.03 -10.81
N GLU A 11 -40.83 5.98 -11.58
CA GLU A 11 -41.85 4.92 -11.49
C GLU A 11 -42.47 4.80 -10.08
N GLY A 12 -42.61 5.93 -9.37
CA GLY A 12 -43.19 5.96 -8.03
C GLY A 12 -42.30 5.39 -6.92
N LYS A 13 -41.05 5.02 -7.23
CA LYS A 13 -40.07 4.58 -6.23
C LYS A 13 -39.58 5.76 -5.39
N PRO A 14 -39.21 5.54 -4.12
CA PRO A 14 -38.67 6.59 -3.28
C PRO A 14 -37.29 7.05 -3.77
N VAL A 15 -36.86 8.22 -3.29
CA VAL A 15 -35.58 8.86 -3.62
C VAL A 15 -34.63 8.66 -2.44
N TYR A 16 -33.66 7.76 -2.58
CA TYR A 16 -32.67 7.51 -1.54
C TYR A 16 -31.30 8.02 -1.94
N LEU A 17 -30.50 8.42 -0.96
CA LEU A 17 -29.07 8.68 -1.12
C LEU A 17 -28.30 8.06 0.04
N SER A 18 -27.00 7.80 -0.15
CA SER A 18 -26.10 7.37 0.92
C SER A 18 -25.12 8.48 1.27
N PHE A 19 -24.91 8.69 2.57
CA PHE A 19 -23.86 9.53 3.11
C PHE A 19 -23.18 8.80 4.28
N GLU A 20 -21.86 8.65 4.22
CA GLU A 20 -21.03 7.89 5.16
C GLU A 20 -21.56 6.47 5.48
N GLY A 21 -22.14 5.83 4.46
CA GLY A 21 -22.73 4.49 4.58
C GLY A 21 -24.11 4.46 5.24
N ARG A 22 -24.71 5.60 5.61
CA ARG A 22 -26.10 5.70 6.05
C ARG A 22 -26.99 6.05 4.86
N VAL A 23 -28.14 5.40 4.74
CA VAL A 23 -29.11 5.65 3.65
C VAL A 23 -30.23 6.54 4.15
N TYR A 24 -30.48 7.66 3.47
CA TYR A 24 -31.48 8.66 3.82
C TYR A 24 -32.60 8.71 2.78
N ASP A 25 -33.84 8.82 3.24
CA ASP A 25 -35.01 9.02 2.39
C ASP A 25 -35.30 10.52 2.20
N VAL A 26 -34.92 11.03 1.03
CA VAL A 26 -35.10 12.43 0.63
C VAL A 26 -36.31 12.63 -0.27
N SER A 27 -37.24 11.66 -0.36
CA SER A 27 -38.42 11.71 -1.23
C SER A 27 -39.31 12.92 -0.96
N LYS A 28 -39.33 13.41 0.29
CA LYS A 28 -40.11 14.60 0.69
C LYS A 28 -39.43 15.93 0.36
N SER A 29 -38.23 15.91 -0.21
CA SER A 29 -37.51 17.14 -0.55
C SER A 29 -37.92 17.67 -1.93
N PRO A 30 -38.39 18.93 -2.05
CA PRO A 30 -38.65 19.54 -3.35
C PRO A 30 -37.43 19.55 -4.26
N LEU A 31 -36.23 19.69 -3.67
CA LEU A 31 -34.95 19.75 -4.36
C LEU A 31 -34.47 18.39 -4.90
N TRP A 32 -35.16 17.30 -4.56
CA TRP A 32 -34.88 15.93 -5.01
C TRP A 32 -36.06 15.30 -5.76
N SER A 33 -37.13 16.06 -6.01
CA SER A 33 -38.39 15.59 -6.62
C SER A 33 -38.22 14.88 -7.97
N LYS A 34 -37.18 15.23 -8.74
CA LYS A 34 -36.85 14.60 -10.03
C LYS A 34 -35.86 13.44 -9.93
N GLY A 35 -35.54 12.99 -8.71
CA GLY A 35 -34.48 12.00 -8.47
C GLY A 35 -33.06 12.54 -8.67
N THR A 36 -32.91 13.85 -8.87
CA THR A 36 -31.62 14.52 -9.05
C THR A 36 -31.62 15.85 -8.30
N HIS A 37 -30.52 16.18 -7.64
CA HIS A 37 -30.34 17.46 -6.99
C HIS A 37 -29.50 18.39 -7.85
N MET A 38 -30.00 19.62 -8.06
CA MET A 38 -29.37 20.66 -8.88
C MET A 38 -28.97 20.20 -10.30
N ASN A 39 -29.66 19.17 -10.84
CA ASN A 39 -29.33 18.49 -12.09
C ASN A 39 -27.87 17.99 -12.17
N ARG A 40 -27.19 17.84 -11.03
CA ARG A 40 -25.78 17.42 -10.95
C ARG A 40 -25.60 16.14 -10.14
N HIS A 41 -26.39 15.97 -9.08
CA HIS A 41 -26.21 14.88 -8.13
C HIS A 41 -27.37 13.90 -8.24
N PRO A 42 -27.20 12.75 -8.91
CA PRO A 42 -28.25 11.76 -9.02
C PRO A 42 -28.47 11.05 -7.68
N SER A 43 -29.73 10.76 -7.37
CA SER A 43 -30.10 9.85 -6.28
C SER A 43 -29.70 8.40 -6.59
N GLY A 44 -29.83 7.52 -5.61
CA GLY A 44 -29.43 6.12 -5.71
C GLY A 44 -27.92 5.89 -5.64
N LYS A 45 -27.15 6.90 -5.19
CA LYS A 45 -25.68 6.84 -5.07
C LYS A 45 -25.20 7.19 -3.65
N ASP A 46 -23.95 6.82 -3.39
CA ASP A 46 -23.19 7.31 -2.25
C ASP A 46 -22.58 8.67 -2.60
N LEU A 47 -23.09 9.73 -1.96
CA LEU A 47 -22.74 11.13 -2.22
C LEU A 47 -21.76 11.69 -1.17
N THR A 48 -21.15 10.81 -0.36
CA THR A 48 -20.19 11.20 0.69
C THR A 48 -19.09 12.13 0.19
N GLY A 49 -18.51 11.84 -0.98
CA GLY A 49 -17.45 12.65 -1.57
C GLY A 49 -17.93 13.92 -2.28
N GLU A 50 -19.23 14.04 -2.57
CA GLU A 50 -19.79 15.16 -3.32
C GLU A 50 -20.26 16.28 -2.39
N ILE A 51 -20.58 15.98 -1.12
CA ILE A 51 -21.08 16.97 -0.18
C ILE A 51 -20.05 18.06 0.16
N SER A 52 -18.75 17.76 0.07
CA SER A 52 -17.69 18.73 0.35
C SER A 52 -17.67 19.91 -0.64
N ALA A 53 -18.31 19.75 -1.80
CA ALA A 53 -18.44 20.79 -2.82
C ALA A 53 -19.80 21.50 -2.78
N ALA A 54 -20.68 21.16 -1.83
CA ALA A 54 -22.01 21.74 -1.70
C ALA A 54 -21.97 23.08 -0.95
N PRO A 55 -22.94 24.00 -1.20
CA PRO A 55 -23.06 25.26 -0.47
C PRO A 55 -23.65 25.11 0.95
N HIS A 56 -23.76 23.89 1.46
CA HIS A 56 -24.34 23.53 2.76
C HIS A 56 -23.57 22.34 3.35
N GLY A 57 -23.67 22.12 4.66
CA GLY A 57 -23.07 20.96 5.32
C GLY A 57 -24.00 19.75 5.36
N THR A 58 -23.65 18.79 6.21
CA THR A 58 -24.36 17.52 6.41
C THR A 58 -25.66 17.68 7.21
N GLU A 59 -25.85 18.80 7.90
CA GLU A 59 -27.02 19.10 8.73
C GLU A 59 -28.35 19.04 7.96
N VAL A 60 -28.31 19.26 6.65
CA VAL A 60 -29.52 19.14 5.80
C VAL A 60 -30.06 17.71 5.74
N LEU A 61 -29.20 16.71 5.93
CA LEU A 61 -29.57 15.29 5.93
C LEU A 61 -30.29 14.87 7.20
N GLU A 62 -30.07 15.56 8.32
CA GLU A 62 -30.75 15.29 9.60
C GLU A 62 -32.26 15.53 9.55
N ARG A 63 -32.72 16.31 8.55
CA ARG A 63 -34.14 16.57 8.29
C ARG A 63 -34.87 15.39 7.68
N TYR A 64 -34.14 14.36 7.26
CA TYR A 64 -34.67 13.20 6.54
C TYR A 64 -34.43 11.92 7.34
N PRO A 65 -35.39 10.97 7.32
CA PRO A 65 -35.24 9.73 8.06
C PRO A 65 -34.13 8.87 7.45
N GLN A 66 -33.27 8.34 8.32
CA GLN A 66 -32.35 7.28 7.95
C GLN A 66 -33.14 5.97 7.81
N VAL A 67 -33.16 5.41 6.60
CA VAL A 67 -33.92 4.19 6.26
C VAL A 67 -33.06 2.93 6.17
N GLY A 68 -31.73 3.06 6.30
CA GLY A 68 -30.84 1.91 6.32
C GLY A 68 -29.36 2.23 6.44
N ILE A 69 -28.54 1.18 6.30
CA ILE A 69 -27.09 1.25 6.23
C ILE A 69 -26.67 0.56 4.93
N LEU A 70 -25.89 1.25 4.11
CA LEU A 70 -25.35 0.74 2.87
C LEU A 70 -24.24 -0.27 3.20
N LYS A 71 -24.54 -1.57 3.11
CA LYS A 71 -23.50 -2.61 3.10
C LYS A 71 -22.65 -2.43 1.84
N LYS A 72 -21.42 -1.94 2.00
CA LYS A 72 -20.43 -1.96 0.92
C LYS A 72 -20.10 -3.44 0.65
N GLY A 73 -20.46 -3.91 -0.55
CA GLY A 73 -20.07 -5.26 -0.99
C GLY A 73 -18.54 -5.39 -1.07
N VAL A 74 -18.08 -6.63 -1.26
CA VAL A 74 -16.67 -6.90 -1.57
C VAL A 74 -16.31 -6.09 -2.80
N PRO A 75 -15.36 -5.13 -2.74
CA PRO A 75 -15.12 -4.30 -3.89
C PRO A 75 -14.49 -5.15 -5.01
N GLU A 76 -14.81 -4.81 -6.25
CA GLU A 76 -14.57 -5.65 -7.43
C GLU A 76 -13.14 -6.18 -7.54
N GLU A 77 -12.19 -5.34 -7.17
CA GLU A 77 -10.76 -5.66 -7.16
C GLU A 77 -10.37 -6.77 -6.18
N LEU A 78 -11.14 -7.06 -5.13
CA LEU A 78 -10.88 -8.16 -4.18
C LEU A 78 -11.64 -9.45 -4.48
N LYS A 79 -12.61 -9.46 -5.40
CA LYS A 79 -13.45 -10.65 -5.65
C LYS A 79 -12.65 -11.89 -6.07
N HIS A 80 -11.45 -11.68 -6.64
CA HIS A 80 -10.54 -12.75 -7.06
C HIS A 80 -9.75 -13.39 -5.89
N LEU A 81 -9.80 -12.82 -4.68
CA LEU A 81 -9.07 -13.31 -3.51
C LEU A 81 -9.93 -14.31 -2.72
N PRO A 82 -9.32 -15.20 -1.92
CA PRO A 82 -10.06 -16.09 -1.02
C PRO A 82 -10.84 -15.30 0.06
N PRO A 83 -11.97 -15.83 0.57
CA PRO A 83 -12.87 -15.11 1.48
C PRO A 83 -12.20 -14.53 2.73
N PHE A 84 -11.25 -15.27 3.31
CA PHE A 84 -10.54 -14.81 4.52
C PHE A 84 -9.72 -13.54 4.27
N LEU A 85 -9.09 -13.41 3.09
CA LEU A 85 -8.34 -12.20 2.73
C LEU A 85 -9.26 -11.04 2.39
N GLN A 86 -10.41 -11.32 1.76
CA GLN A 86 -11.41 -10.28 1.51
C GLN A 86 -11.86 -9.65 2.84
N MET A 87 -12.13 -10.48 3.85
CA MET A 87 -12.50 -10.03 5.20
C MET A 87 -11.38 -9.22 5.85
N LEU A 88 -10.14 -9.73 5.82
CA LEU A 88 -8.98 -9.05 6.41
C LEU A 88 -8.73 -7.68 5.75
N LEU A 89 -8.70 -7.60 4.42
CA LEU A 89 -8.42 -6.37 3.68
C LEU A 89 -9.55 -5.35 3.75
N GLN A 90 -10.78 -5.78 4.03
CA GLN A 90 -11.90 -4.89 4.33
C GLN A 90 -11.81 -4.35 5.77
N ALA A 91 -11.40 -5.18 6.72
CA ALA A 91 -11.19 -4.76 8.11
C ALA A 91 -9.99 -3.81 8.26
N PHE A 92 -8.97 -3.96 7.41
CA PHE A 92 -7.77 -3.11 7.40
C PHE A 92 -7.56 -2.42 6.04
N PRO A 93 -8.31 -1.35 5.73
CA PRO A 93 -8.26 -0.67 4.43
C PRO A 93 -6.87 -0.14 4.05
N MET A 94 -6.03 0.16 5.04
CA MET A 94 -4.66 0.64 4.81
C MET A 94 -3.76 -0.43 4.19
N ALA A 95 -3.91 -1.70 4.59
CA ALA A 95 -3.21 -2.83 4.01
C ALA A 95 -3.58 -3.07 2.54
N ARG A 96 -4.72 -2.52 2.09
CA ARG A 96 -5.22 -2.63 0.72
C ARG A 96 -4.60 -1.60 -0.22
N ARG A 97 -4.36 -0.39 0.27
CA ARG A 97 -3.80 0.73 -0.51
C ARG A 97 -2.27 0.71 -0.52
N HIS A 98 -1.65 0.40 0.62
CA HIS A 98 -0.20 0.52 0.80
C HIS A 98 0.40 -0.60 1.67
N PRO A 99 0.28 -1.89 1.30
CA PRO A 99 0.88 -2.98 2.09
C PRO A 99 2.42 -2.93 2.12
N HIS A 100 3.05 -2.45 1.04
CA HIS A 100 4.51 -2.52 0.81
C HIS A 100 5.30 -1.22 1.03
N PRO A 101 4.78 0.01 0.78
CA PRO A 101 5.60 1.22 0.87
C PRO A 101 6.31 1.35 2.21
N MET A 102 5.66 1.16 3.36
CA MET A 102 6.33 1.36 4.65
C MET A 102 7.40 0.29 4.95
N MET A 103 7.08 -1.00 4.77
CA MET A 103 7.97 -2.09 5.16
C MET A 103 9.27 -2.13 4.36
N VAL A 104 9.28 -1.66 3.10
CA VAL A 104 10.52 -1.60 2.33
C VAL A 104 11.50 -0.54 2.82
N HIS A 105 11.05 0.50 3.53
CA HIS A 105 11.98 1.54 3.99
C HIS A 105 12.95 1.03 5.06
N PHE A 106 12.58 0.00 5.82
CA PHE A 106 13.45 -0.56 6.86
C PHE A 106 14.73 -1.17 6.28
N PRO A 107 14.69 -2.20 5.41
CA PRO A 107 15.92 -2.75 4.84
C PRO A 107 16.63 -1.72 3.95
N ILE A 108 15.88 -0.85 3.25
CA ILE A 108 16.48 0.25 2.47
C ILE A 108 17.36 1.13 3.38
N ALA A 109 16.78 1.67 4.47
CA ALA A 109 17.48 2.59 5.36
C ALA A 109 18.62 1.90 6.10
N PHE A 110 18.37 0.72 6.69
CA PHE A 110 19.36 0.02 7.49
C PHE A 110 20.55 -0.46 6.67
N LEU A 111 20.32 -1.06 5.50
CA LEU A 111 21.41 -1.57 4.65
C LEU A 111 22.21 -0.42 4.02
N MET A 112 21.53 0.64 3.53
CA MET A 112 22.24 1.82 3.01
C MET A 112 23.06 2.54 4.10
N ALA A 113 22.47 2.73 5.29
CA ALA A 113 23.18 3.34 6.41
C ALA A 113 24.34 2.46 6.87
N SER A 114 24.17 1.13 6.92
CA SER A 114 25.23 0.18 7.25
C SER A 114 26.41 0.32 6.29
N SER A 115 26.17 0.30 4.98
CA SER A 115 27.21 0.48 3.95
C SER A 115 27.90 1.83 4.09
N PHE A 116 27.14 2.90 4.29
CA PHE A 116 27.69 4.25 4.43
C PHE A 116 28.57 4.37 5.68
N VAL A 117 28.08 3.95 6.85
CA VAL A 117 28.84 3.98 8.11
C VAL A 117 30.08 3.09 8.03
N TYR A 118 30.00 1.95 7.33
CA TYR A 118 31.18 1.11 7.08
C TYR A 118 32.24 1.83 6.26
N LEU A 119 31.85 2.59 5.23
CA LEU A 119 32.79 3.41 4.47
C LEU A 119 33.40 4.53 5.32
N LEU A 120 32.63 5.12 6.25
CA LEU A 120 33.16 6.11 7.19
C LEU A 120 34.22 5.50 8.13
N PHE A 121 34.07 4.23 8.54
CA PHE A 121 35.08 3.53 9.31
C PHE A 121 36.44 3.52 8.60
N PHE A 122 36.51 3.39 7.28
CA PHE A 122 37.79 3.44 6.55
C PHE A 122 38.45 4.82 6.56
N ILE A 123 37.64 5.88 6.62
CA ILE A 123 38.14 7.26 6.59
C ILE A 123 38.64 7.66 7.97
N PHE A 124 37.86 7.36 9.01
CA PHE A 124 38.10 7.85 10.37
C PHE A 124 38.77 6.84 11.29
N LEU A 125 38.76 5.55 10.93
CA LEU A 125 39.37 4.45 11.69
C LEU A 125 38.85 4.30 13.13
N TYR A 126 37.63 4.79 13.41
CA TYR A 126 36.98 4.63 14.72
C TYR A 126 36.26 3.28 14.80
N PRO A 127 36.65 2.36 15.72
CA PRO A 127 36.06 1.02 15.82
C PRO A 127 34.54 1.02 16.06
N ASP A 128 34.03 2.04 16.74
CA ASP A 128 32.60 2.19 17.02
C ASP A 128 31.77 2.28 15.74
N LEU A 129 32.31 2.84 14.66
CA LEU A 129 31.63 2.91 13.36
C LEU A 129 31.45 1.51 12.75
N ALA A 130 32.46 0.64 12.86
CA ALA A 130 32.34 -0.74 12.38
C ALA A 130 31.29 -1.52 13.18
N MET A 131 31.23 -1.31 14.50
CA MET A 131 30.18 -1.87 15.35
C MET A 131 28.80 -1.35 14.95
N THR A 132 28.62 -0.04 14.80
CA THR A 132 27.34 0.55 14.37
C THR A 132 26.89 0.00 13.01
N SER A 133 27.80 -0.08 12.05
CA SER A 133 27.52 -0.67 10.74
C SER A 133 27.02 -2.12 10.85
N THR A 134 27.63 -2.91 11.74
CA THR A 134 27.23 -4.31 12.01
C THR A 134 25.80 -4.40 12.58
N HIS A 135 25.45 -3.56 13.56
CA HIS A 135 24.10 -3.53 14.12
C HIS A 135 23.05 -3.17 13.06
N LEU A 136 23.34 -2.17 12.22
CA LEU A 136 22.47 -1.76 11.12
C LEU A 136 22.31 -2.88 10.09
N LEU A 137 23.39 -3.59 9.75
CA LEU A 137 23.32 -4.73 8.84
C LEU A 137 22.41 -5.84 9.35
N ILE A 138 22.52 -6.18 10.64
CA ILE A 138 21.65 -7.18 11.28
C ILE A 138 20.18 -6.75 11.22
N LEU A 139 19.87 -5.49 11.56
CA LEU A 139 18.52 -4.96 11.48
C LEU A 139 17.99 -4.97 10.03
N GLY A 140 18.84 -4.62 9.07
CA GLY A 140 18.55 -4.72 7.64
C GLY A 140 18.17 -6.13 7.23
N ALA A 141 19.04 -7.10 7.51
CA ALA A 141 18.84 -8.51 7.18
C ALA A 141 17.56 -9.10 7.81
N ILE A 142 17.27 -8.76 9.08
CA ILE A 142 16.02 -9.19 9.75
C ILE A 142 14.79 -8.60 9.04
N SER A 143 14.87 -7.36 8.58
CA SER A 143 13.74 -6.67 7.94
C SER A 143 13.50 -7.08 6.47
N THR A 144 14.52 -7.58 5.77
CA THR A 144 14.45 -8.00 4.35
C THR A 144 13.34 -9.04 4.08
N PRO A 145 13.23 -10.18 4.82
CA PRO A 145 12.17 -11.15 4.61
C PRO A 145 10.75 -10.56 4.71
N PHE A 146 10.52 -9.62 5.64
CA PHE A 146 9.23 -8.96 5.80
C PHE A 146 8.91 -8.02 4.62
N ALA A 147 9.91 -7.29 4.14
CA ALA A 147 9.79 -6.47 2.93
C ALA A 147 9.48 -7.32 1.68
N ILE A 148 10.11 -8.49 1.55
CA ILE A 148 9.84 -9.43 0.46
C ILE A 148 8.42 -10.00 0.57
N ALA A 149 8.01 -10.45 1.75
CA ALA A 149 6.68 -11.00 1.98
C ALA A 149 5.56 -9.99 1.67
N THR A 150 5.71 -8.74 2.12
CA THR A 150 4.77 -7.67 1.79
C THR A 150 4.79 -7.31 0.30
N GLY A 151 5.93 -7.46 -0.38
CA GLY A 151 6.03 -7.33 -1.84
C GLY A 151 5.29 -8.43 -2.61
N ILE A 152 5.40 -9.69 -2.17
CA ILE A 152 4.65 -10.82 -2.75
C ILE A 152 3.15 -10.60 -2.55
N MET A 153 2.72 -10.20 -1.35
CA MET A 153 1.32 -9.85 -1.09
C MET A 153 0.82 -8.74 -2.02
N THR A 154 1.61 -7.68 -2.21
CA THR A 154 1.28 -6.59 -3.14
C THR A 154 1.16 -7.08 -4.58
N TRP A 155 2.10 -7.93 -5.02
CA TRP A 155 2.07 -8.52 -6.36
C TRP A 155 0.83 -9.39 -6.58
N TRP A 156 0.40 -10.13 -5.56
CA TRP A 156 -0.82 -10.91 -5.60
C TRP A 156 -2.08 -10.03 -5.64
N VAL A 157 -2.24 -9.13 -4.67
CA VAL A 157 -3.48 -8.35 -4.47
C VAL A 157 -3.65 -7.27 -5.53
N ASN A 158 -2.61 -6.49 -5.81
CA ASN A 158 -2.71 -5.29 -6.66
C ASN A 158 -2.41 -5.59 -8.14
N TYR A 159 -1.51 -6.55 -8.40
CA TYR A 159 -1.06 -6.88 -9.76
C TYR A 159 -1.57 -8.24 -10.26
N ARG A 160 -2.38 -8.95 -9.47
CA ARG A 160 -3.01 -10.24 -9.82
C ARG A 160 -2.00 -11.27 -10.33
N LEU A 161 -0.81 -11.30 -9.71
CA LEU A 161 0.30 -12.18 -10.09
C LEU A 161 0.78 -12.01 -11.55
N LYS A 162 0.43 -10.90 -12.21
CA LYS A 162 0.91 -10.62 -13.57
C LYS A 162 2.41 -10.31 -13.54
N LEU A 163 3.20 -11.05 -14.31
CA LEU A 163 4.64 -10.84 -14.44
C LEU A 163 4.95 -9.75 -15.47
N THR A 164 5.13 -8.51 -15.01
CA THR A 164 5.66 -7.42 -15.84
C THR A 164 7.20 -7.41 -15.80
N PRO A 165 7.88 -6.78 -16.78
CA PRO A 165 9.34 -6.64 -16.74
C PRO A 165 9.86 -5.97 -15.45
N LEU A 166 9.13 -4.98 -14.92
CA LEU A 166 9.48 -4.30 -13.66
C LEU A 166 9.39 -5.25 -12.47
N ILE A 167 8.31 -6.04 -12.37
CA ILE A 167 8.13 -7.03 -11.31
C ILE A 167 9.22 -8.11 -11.37
N LYS A 168 9.56 -8.62 -12.57
CA LYS A 168 10.64 -9.60 -12.74
C LYS A 168 11.98 -9.08 -12.21
N ARG A 169 12.32 -7.82 -12.56
CA ARG A 169 13.56 -7.18 -12.08
C ARG A 169 13.56 -7.02 -10.55
N LYS A 170 12.43 -6.62 -9.96
CA LYS A 170 12.32 -6.54 -8.49
C LYS A 170 12.46 -7.89 -7.81
N ILE A 171 11.80 -8.93 -8.32
CA ILE A 171 11.93 -10.30 -7.78
C ILE A 171 13.40 -10.74 -7.82
N LEU A 172 14.08 -10.55 -8.96
CA LEU A 172 15.49 -10.89 -9.11
C LEU A 172 16.35 -10.11 -8.09
N LEU A 173 16.19 -8.79 -7.99
CA LEU A 173 16.96 -7.97 -7.05
C LEU A 173 16.67 -8.33 -5.59
N SER A 174 15.43 -8.68 -5.25
CA SER A 174 15.07 -9.15 -3.91
C SER A 174 15.71 -10.50 -3.57
N ILE A 175 15.83 -11.41 -4.53
CA ILE A 175 16.55 -12.68 -4.35
C ILE A 175 18.04 -12.41 -4.15
N VAL A 176 18.64 -11.56 -4.98
CA VAL A 176 20.06 -11.18 -4.86
C VAL A 176 20.32 -10.53 -3.50
N LEU A 177 19.45 -9.63 -3.05
CA LEU A 177 19.54 -9.00 -1.73
C LEU A 177 19.47 -10.04 -0.61
N LEU A 178 18.53 -10.98 -0.68
CA LEU A 178 18.38 -12.03 0.32
C LEU A 178 19.59 -12.97 0.38
N VAL A 179 20.19 -13.29 -0.77
CA VAL A 179 21.45 -14.07 -0.82
C VAL A 179 22.60 -13.29 -0.20
N LEU A 180 22.70 -11.99 -0.46
CA LEU A 180 23.71 -11.13 0.13
C LEU A 180 23.56 -11.06 1.67
N ASP A 181 22.33 -10.87 2.16
CA ASP A 181 22.01 -10.92 3.59
C ASP A 181 22.39 -12.28 4.20
N MET A 182 22.10 -13.38 3.49
CA MET A 182 22.44 -14.73 3.93
C MET A 182 23.95 -14.95 4.04
N ILE A 183 24.76 -14.42 3.11
CA ILE A 183 26.22 -14.47 3.19
C ILE A 183 26.70 -13.80 4.49
N PHE A 184 26.17 -12.63 4.84
CA PHE A 184 26.52 -11.96 6.10
C PHE A 184 26.04 -12.72 7.33
N ILE A 185 24.85 -13.32 7.29
CA ILE A 185 24.37 -14.18 8.38
C ILE A 185 25.34 -15.34 8.60
N LEU A 186 25.69 -16.08 7.54
CA LEU A 186 26.64 -17.19 7.59
C LEU A 186 28.01 -16.76 8.10
N PHE A 187 28.48 -15.57 7.72
CA PHE A 187 29.72 -15.00 8.22
C PHE A 187 29.64 -14.69 9.72
N PHE A 188 28.55 -14.09 10.20
CA PHE A 188 28.39 -13.74 11.60
C PHE A 188 28.26 -14.95 12.53
N ILE A 189 27.66 -16.04 12.05
CA ILE A 189 27.60 -17.29 12.82
C ILE A 189 28.89 -18.13 12.72
N GLY A 190 29.88 -17.67 11.93
CA GLY A 190 31.19 -18.31 11.82
C GLY A 190 31.25 -19.50 10.86
N GLU A 191 30.20 -19.76 10.08
CA GLU A 191 30.15 -20.86 9.11
C GLU A 191 31.01 -20.59 7.87
N ILE A 192 31.21 -19.31 7.52
CA ILE A 192 32.09 -18.91 6.43
C ILE A 192 33.09 -17.84 6.88
N GLN A 193 34.27 -17.87 6.29
CA GLN A 193 35.26 -16.82 6.45
C GLN A 193 35.26 -15.92 5.22
N ILE A 194 35.21 -14.61 5.43
CA ILE A 194 35.23 -13.61 4.36
C ILE A 194 36.46 -12.75 4.55
N SER A 195 37.26 -12.59 3.50
CA SER A 195 38.40 -11.67 3.53
C SER A 195 37.93 -10.22 3.62
N TYR A 196 38.75 -9.34 4.18
CA TYR A 196 38.41 -7.93 4.32
C TYR A 196 37.98 -7.26 3.01
N THR A 197 38.68 -7.58 1.91
CA THR A 197 38.36 -7.06 0.58
C THR A 197 36.98 -7.52 0.11
N ILE A 198 36.66 -8.80 0.29
CA ILE A 198 35.35 -9.34 -0.10
C ILE A 198 34.25 -8.71 0.76
N TYR A 199 34.47 -8.61 2.08
CA TYR A 199 33.52 -7.97 2.99
C TYR A 199 33.19 -6.54 2.53
N LEU A 200 34.20 -5.74 2.19
CA LEU A 200 34.02 -4.38 1.68
C LEU A 200 33.22 -4.37 0.37
N VAL A 201 33.55 -5.24 -0.59
CA VAL A 201 32.82 -5.34 -1.85
C VAL A 201 31.34 -5.67 -1.61
N LEU A 202 31.06 -6.65 -0.75
CA LEU A 202 29.70 -7.03 -0.38
C LEU A 202 28.94 -5.89 0.29
N MET A 203 29.60 -5.13 1.18
CA MET A 203 29.01 -3.95 1.81
C MET A 203 28.66 -2.86 0.79
N VAL A 204 29.51 -2.62 -0.21
CA VAL A 204 29.24 -1.61 -1.24
C VAL A 204 28.13 -2.07 -2.20
N LEU A 205 27.99 -3.37 -2.45
CA LEU A 205 26.97 -3.93 -3.34
C LEU A 205 25.53 -3.69 -2.87
N PHE A 206 25.28 -3.51 -1.58
CA PHE A 206 23.95 -3.13 -1.08
C PHE A 206 23.44 -1.84 -1.72
N ILE A 207 24.31 -0.84 -1.94
CA ILE A 207 23.93 0.48 -2.44
C ILE A 207 23.21 0.40 -3.81
N PRO A 208 23.82 -0.14 -4.88
CA PRO A 208 23.16 -0.23 -6.17
C PRO A 208 21.93 -1.16 -6.15
N ILE A 209 21.96 -2.25 -5.38
CA ILE A 209 20.81 -3.18 -5.30
C ILE A 209 19.60 -2.47 -4.70
N VAL A 210 19.79 -1.77 -3.59
CA VAL A 210 18.74 -1.06 -2.86
C VAL A 210 18.21 0.12 -3.68
N ILE A 211 19.09 0.89 -4.32
CA ILE A 211 18.70 1.98 -5.24
C ILE A 211 17.84 1.43 -6.39
N LEU A 212 18.24 0.33 -7.02
CA LEU A 212 17.49 -0.26 -8.12
C LEU A 212 16.13 -0.82 -7.66
N LEU A 213 16.06 -1.43 -6.48
CA LEU A 213 14.80 -1.86 -5.87
C LEU A 213 13.85 -0.69 -5.65
N GLY A 214 14.36 0.43 -5.13
CA GLY A 214 13.63 1.68 -4.96
C GLY A 214 13.16 2.27 -6.29
N TYR A 215 14.05 2.33 -7.28
CA TYR A 215 13.76 2.85 -8.63
C TYR A 215 12.64 2.07 -9.33
N TYR A 216 12.76 0.73 -9.40
CA TYR A 216 11.71 -0.09 -10.01
C TYR A 216 10.42 -0.09 -9.17
N GLY A 217 10.52 0.06 -7.84
CA GLY A 217 9.39 0.30 -6.96
C GLY A 217 8.63 1.59 -7.32
N GLY A 218 9.38 2.68 -7.50
CA GLY A 218 8.86 3.99 -7.89
C GLY A 218 8.15 3.95 -9.24
N GLN A 219 8.76 3.34 -10.26
CA GLN A 219 8.17 3.24 -11.60
C GLN A 219 6.84 2.48 -11.66
N MET A 220 6.60 1.56 -10.74
CA MET A 220 5.32 0.85 -10.64
C MET A 220 4.21 1.69 -9.99
N THR A 221 4.59 2.69 -9.20
CA THR A 221 3.65 3.60 -8.50
C THR A 221 3.42 4.86 -9.33
N PHE A 222 4.50 5.41 -9.89
CA PHE A 222 4.55 6.63 -10.69
C PHE A 222 5.25 6.31 -12.02
N PRO A 223 4.53 5.71 -12.99
CA PRO A 223 5.10 5.49 -14.31
C PRO A 223 5.47 6.85 -14.92
N ALA A 224 6.69 6.96 -15.44
CA ALA A 224 7.07 8.15 -16.21
C ALA A 224 6.09 8.29 -17.39
N GLU A 225 5.59 9.51 -17.61
CA GLU A 225 4.84 9.83 -18.82
C GLU A 225 5.69 9.40 -20.03
N LYS A 226 5.08 8.65 -20.93
CA LYS A 226 5.73 8.14 -22.14
C LYS A 226 5.88 9.25 -23.18
#